data_AF-A0A8T6HHS6-F1
#
_entry.id   AF-A0A8T6HHS6-F1
#
_cell.length_a   1.000
_cell.length_b   1.000
_cell.length_c   1.000
_cell.angle_alpha   90.00
_cell.angle_beta   90.00
_cell.angle_gamma   90.00
#
_symmetry.space_group_name_H-M   'P 1'
#
loop_
_entity.id
_entity.type
_entity.pdbx_description
1 polymer ?
#
loop_
_entity_poly.entity_id
_entity_poly.type
_entity_poly.pdbx_seq_one_letter_code
_entity_poly.pdbx_strand_id
1 'polypeptide(L)'
;LIPYPAEAGPEGEFAIGPYWGHQDSENFFGQSTLFPGGECCIQGGVWLVDVGHGELHEVFPEPSVAGVFSSDGETFYFLATDGMLRAVDAHDGEVVGSMQLVEPFEAVFGTPTPALIVVGEWLYAADPNSGHVLGVHLTHMEIEHEWDVGGAPSSLAFVGVLDSGGAPAAGHADEHDHEEGEEQDEHEHEEDEHEHEDEEEHEDDGHGHAHHHGDEDPHFWFDTELASAAIVAIADELSHLSPGAADVFSDRLELYLAAIEEADAEVRALLEDISDSQRLLVTFHDAFGYFARRYGLEVAGFVVEGPEQGVSADALADLIELIEHEGGQTVFHEPQFDSSILNTVADESGAGRGIIWSQPTDDNPTYIGILIGNARAIAEQ
;
A
#
# COMPACT_ATOMS: atom_id res chain seq x y z
N LEU A 1 3.88 -6.00 27.21
CA LEU A 1 2.61 -6.74 27.19
C LEU A 1 1.71 -6.17 28.27
N ILE A 2 1.06 -5.05 27.97
CA ILE A 2 -0.09 -4.61 28.75
C ILE A 2 -1.22 -5.59 28.38
N PRO A 3 -1.79 -6.35 29.34
CA PRO A 3 -2.76 -7.38 29.03
C PRO A 3 -4.03 -6.74 28.45
N TYR A 4 -4.44 -7.23 27.29
CA TYR A 4 -5.79 -7.10 26.78
C TYR A 4 -6.72 -7.95 27.68
N PRO A 5 -7.90 -7.47 28.13
CA PRO A 5 -8.53 -6.16 27.92
C PRO A 5 -8.44 -5.23 29.14
N ALA A 6 -8.51 -3.91 28.89
CA ALA A 6 -8.61 -2.87 29.92
C ALA A 6 -10.08 -2.70 30.39
N GLU A 7 -10.23 -2.15 31.58
CA GLU A 7 -11.45 -2.16 32.38
C GLU A 7 -12.70 -1.64 31.66
N ALA A 8 -13.83 -2.36 31.78
CA ALA A 8 -15.13 -1.94 31.27
C ALA A 8 -15.63 -0.70 32.02
N GLY A 9 -15.61 0.44 31.37
CA GLY A 9 -16.31 1.65 31.80
C GLY A 9 -17.82 1.54 31.56
N PRO A 10 -18.62 2.51 32.05
CA PRO A 10 -20.08 2.49 31.93
C PRO A 10 -20.61 2.55 30.47
N GLU A 11 -19.75 2.73 29.47
CA GLU A 11 -20.09 2.88 28.04
C GLU A 11 -19.64 1.72 27.14
N GLY A 12 -18.88 0.74 27.67
CA GLY A 12 -18.38 -0.42 26.90
C GLY A 12 -17.03 -0.94 27.39
N GLU A 13 -16.55 -2.03 26.77
CA GLU A 13 -15.14 -2.44 26.90
C GLU A 13 -14.27 -1.52 26.04
N PHE A 14 -13.13 -1.12 26.58
CA PHE A 14 -12.18 -0.22 25.92
C PHE A 14 -10.79 -0.88 25.89
N ALA A 15 -10.07 -0.74 24.79
CA ALA A 15 -8.71 -1.24 24.66
C ALA A 15 -7.77 -0.18 24.09
N ILE A 16 -6.52 -0.19 24.56
CA ILE A 16 -5.43 0.59 23.98
C ILE A 16 -4.59 -0.33 23.12
N GLY A 17 -4.45 0.03 21.85
CA GLY A 17 -3.64 -0.59 20.81
C GLY A 17 -4.07 -0.05 19.43
N PRO A 18 -3.28 -0.20 18.36
CA PRO A 18 -1.83 -0.42 18.30
C PRO A 18 -1.04 0.65 19.07
N TYR A 19 0.25 0.38 19.32
CA TYR A 19 1.15 1.29 20.02
C TYR A 19 2.20 1.86 19.08
N TRP A 20 2.50 3.13 19.26
CA TRP A 20 3.66 3.81 18.70
C TRP A 20 4.74 3.93 19.76
N GLY A 21 5.97 3.60 19.39
CA GLY A 21 7.14 3.75 20.25
C GLY A 21 8.34 4.24 19.47
N HIS A 22 9.27 4.84 20.17
CA HIS A 22 10.56 5.25 19.64
C HIS A 22 11.67 4.76 20.57
N GLN A 23 12.83 4.38 20.03
CA GLN A 23 13.93 3.82 20.81
C GLN A 23 14.50 4.80 21.85
N ASP A 24 14.37 6.10 21.57
CA ASP A 24 14.87 7.19 22.41
C ASP A 24 13.77 7.81 23.31
N SER A 25 12.52 7.33 23.20
CA SER A 25 11.43 7.72 24.09
C SER A 25 11.24 6.68 25.20
N GLU A 26 11.10 7.13 26.45
CA GLU A 26 10.76 6.24 27.57
C GLU A 26 9.26 5.85 27.59
N ASN A 27 8.43 6.64 26.90
CA ASN A 27 6.99 6.47 26.83
C ASN A 27 6.51 5.99 25.47
N PHE A 28 5.26 5.50 25.44
CA PHE A 28 4.59 5.05 24.23
C PHE A 28 3.28 5.82 24.06
N PHE A 29 2.83 5.92 22.81
CA PHE A 29 1.46 6.35 22.54
C PHE A 29 0.65 5.17 22.06
N GLY A 30 -0.63 5.12 22.39
CA GLY A 30 -1.53 4.08 21.96
C GLY A 30 -2.81 4.67 21.42
N GLN A 31 -3.35 4.02 20.40
CA GLN A 31 -4.68 4.35 19.90
C GLN A 31 -5.73 3.69 20.80
N SER A 32 -6.80 4.43 21.04
CA SER A 32 -7.97 3.96 21.75
C SER A 32 -8.89 3.20 20.79
N THR A 33 -9.44 2.05 21.20
CA THR A 33 -10.52 1.35 20.50
C THR A 33 -11.68 1.07 21.45
N LEU A 34 -12.88 1.53 21.09
CA LEU A 34 -14.12 1.37 21.86
C LEU A 34 -14.98 0.22 21.29
N PHE A 35 -15.51 -0.63 22.18
CA PHE A 35 -16.39 -1.75 21.83
C PHE A 35 -17.81 -1.56 22.40
N PRO A 36 -18.66 -0.76 21.76
CA PRO A 36 -20.03 -0.57 22.21
C PRO A 36 -20.84 -1.86 22.03
N GLY A 37 -21.29 -2.47 23.13
CA GLY A 37 -22.18 -3.63 23.10
C GLY A 37 -21.59 -4.94 22.55
N GLY A 38 -20.27 -5.02 22.36
CA GLY A 38 -19.58 -6.20 21.79
C GLY A 38 -19.67 -6.32 20.27
N GLU A 39 -20.15 -5.28 19.57
CA GLU A 39 -20.09 -5.15 18.12
C GLU A 39 -18.75 -4.51 17.67
N CYS A 40 -18.50 -4.50 16.35
CA CYS A 40 -17.24 -4.05 15.75
C CYS A 40 -16.80 -2.65 16.23
N CYS A 41 -15.49 -2.46 16.29
CA CYS A 41 -14.78 -1.41 17.01
C CYS A 41 -14.93 0.00 16.41
N ILE A 42 -15.00 1.01 17.29
CA ILE A 42 -14.84 2.43 16.92
C ILE A 42 -13.42 2.87 17.29
N GLN A 43 -12.67 3.38 16.32
CA GLN A 43 -11.40 4.06 16.60
C GLN A 43 -11.66 5.28 17.49
N GLY A 44 -10.88 5.41 18.55
CA GLY A 44 -10.96 6.52 19.48
C GLY A 44 -9.64 7.28 19.59
N GLY A 45 -9.51 7.97 20.72
CA GLY A 45 -8.44 8.91 21.04
C GLY A 45 -6.98 8.42 21.00
N VAL A 46 -6.07 9.34 21.32
CA VAL A 46 -4.66 9.07 21.58
C VAL A 46 -4.43 9.05 23.08
N TRP A 47 -3.70 8.03 23.55
CA TRP A 47 -3.32 7.86 24.94
C TRP A 47 -1.81 7.80 25.08
N LEU A 48 -1.28 8.50 26.08
CA LEU A 48 0.09 8.34 26.54
C LEU A 48 0.15 7.20 27.55
N VAL A 49 1.10 6.30 27.33
CA VAL A 49 1.50 5.25 28.26
C VAL A 49 2.78 5.70 28.95
N ASP A 50 2.64 6.29 30.14
CA ASP A 50 3.75 6.72 30.98
C ASP A 50 4.32 5.49 31.71
N VAL A 51 5.45 5.00 31.20
CA VAL A 51 6.08 3.79 31.75
C VAL A 51 6.81 4.10 33.06
N GLY A 52 7.35 5.32 33.19
CA GLY A 52 8.11 5.74 34.36
C GLY A 52 7.25 5.79 35.63
N HIS A 53 5.99 6.23 35.48
CA HIS A 53 5.02 6.35 36.57
C HIS A 53 3.98 5.21 36.60
N GLY A 54 3.88 4.43 35.51
CA GLY A 54 2.89 3.36 35.38
C GLY A 54 1.47 3.92 35.24
N GLU A 55 1.33 5.06 34.54
CA GLU A 55 0.07 5.79 34.37
C GLU A 55 -0.36 5.80 32.89
N LEU A 56 -1.65 6.01 32.68
CA LEU A 56 -2.25 6.20 31.36
C LEU A 56 -2.89 7.58 31.34
N HIS A 57 -2.54 8.40 30.35
CA HIS A 57 -3.10 9.73 30.18
C HIS A 57 -3.82 9.82 28.84
N GLU A 58 -5.06 10.29 28.85
CA GLU A 58 -5.76 10.65 27.61
C GLU A 58 -5.15 11.94 27.08
N VAL A 59 -4.51 11.87 25.91
CA VAL A 59 -3.86 12.99 25.24
C VAL A 59 -4.87 13.71 24.35
N PHE A 60 -5.66 12.94 23.63
CA PHE A 60 -6.65 13.46 22.70
C PHE A 60 -7.86 12.53 22.63
N PRO A 61 -9.10 13.02 22.81
CA PRO A 61 -10.26 12.14 22.92
C PRO A 61 -10.85 11.72 21.56
N GLU A 62 -10.60 12.48 20.49
CA GLU A 62 -11.22 12.23 19.18
C GLU A 62 -10.42 11.21 18.36
N PRO A 63 -11.07 10.54 17.38
CA PRO A 63 -10.41 9.53 16.57
C PRO A 63 -9.17 10.05 15.84
N SER A 64 -8.12 9.24 15.88
CA SER A 64 -6.87 9.47 15.15
C SER A 64 -6.52 8.24 14.35
N VAL A 65 -5.79 8.39 13.24
CA VAL A 65 -5.57 7.26 12.30
C VAL A 65 -4.10 6.94 12.05
N ALA A 66 -3.22 7.92 12.27
CA ALA A 66 -1.81 7.78 12.02
C ALA A 66 -1.01 8.50 13.09
N GLY A 67 0.14 7.93 13.44
CA GLY A 67 1.03 8.43 14.47
C GLY A 67 2.47 8.08 14.16
N VAL A 68 3.39 8.99 14.45
CA VAL A 68 4.84 8.83 14.20
C VAL A 68 5.63 9.71 15.17
N PHE A 69 6.81 9.25 15.58
CA PHE A 69 7.72 10.05 16.40
C PHE A 69 8.66 10.92 15.55
N SER A 70 9.10 12.05 16.11
CA SER A 70 10.30 12.76 15.65
C SER A 70 11.51 11.83 15.62
N SER A 71 12.51 12.13 14.79
CA SER A 71 13.72 11.31 14.70
C SER A 71 14.53 11.23 16.01
N ASP A 72 14.35 12.18 16.92
CA ASP A 72 14.96 12.17 18.26
C ASP A 72 14.05 11.56 19.34
N GLY A 73 12.80 11.21 19.01
CA GLY A 73 11.83 10.64 19.94
C GLY A 73 11.20 11.62 20.93
N GLU A 74 11.57 12.90 20.89
CA GLU A 74 11.11 13.92 21.85
C GLU A 74 9.67 14.38 21.59
N THR A 75 9.19 14.27 20.34
CA THR A 75 7.85 14.69 19.93
C THR A 75 7.12 13.56 19.22
N PHE A 76 5.87 13.32 19.61
CA PHE A 76 4.96 12.43 18.91
C PHE A 76 3.98 13.24 18.06
N TYR A 77 3.90 12.93 16.78
CA TYR A 77 2.96 13.52 15.85
C TYR A 77 1.83 12.55 15.56
N PHE A 78 0.60 13.03 15.52
CA PHE A 78 -0.54 12.24 15.06
C PHE A 78 -1.51 13.06 14.24
N LEU A 79 -2.20 12.38 13.32
CA LEU A 79 -3.25 12.97 12.51
C LEU A 79 -4.61 12.48 12.98
N ALA A 80 -5.48 13.42 13.36
CA ALA A 80 -6.85 13.13 13.72
C ALA A 80 -7.80 13.24 12.51
N THR A 81 -9.00 12.68 12.65
CA THR A 81 -10.03 12.68 11.60
C THR A 81 -10.59 14.07 11.28
N ASP A 82 -10.31 15.07 12.12
CA ASP A 82 -10.55 16.48 11.80
C ASP A 82 -9.52 17.07 10.82
N GLY A 83 -8.58 16.26 10.33
CA GLY A 83 -7.56 16.63 9.36
C GLY A 83 -6.39 17.44 9.95
N MET A 84 -6.37 17.62 11.27
CA MET A 84 -5.33 18.39 11.96
C MET A 84 -4.18 17.47 12.41
N LEU A 85 -2.97 17.81 11.99
CA LEU A 85 -1.74 17.24 12.52
C LEU A 85 -1.45 17.90 13.87
N ARG A 86 -1.18 17.08 14.88
CA ARG A 86 -0.86 17.53 16.24
C ARG A 86 0.51 17.03 16.63
N ALA A 87 1.31 17.92 17.22
CA ALA A 87 2.60 17.62 17.83
C ALA A 87 2.42 17.57 19.35
N VAL A 88 2.91 16.50 19.96
CA VAL A 88 2.76 16.20 21.38
C VAL A 88 4.14 15.96 21.99
N ASP A 89 4.42 16.55 23.15
CA ASP A 89 5.63 16.22 23.90
C ASP A 89 5.55 14.75 24.37
N ALA A 90 6.58 13.96 24.02
CA ALA A 90 6.60 12.54 24.32
C ALA A 90 6.70 12.22 25.82
N HIS A 91 7.15 13.17 26.64
CA HIS A 91 7.38 12.97 28.07
C HIS A 91 6.09 13.06 28.88
N ASP A 92 5.24 14.03 28.59
CA ASP A 92 4.06 14.35 29.41
C ASP A 92 2.74 14.37 28.63
N GLY A 93 2.78 14.24 27.30
CA GLY A 93 1.58 14.18 26.47
C GLY A 93 0.96 15.55 26.23
N GLU A 94 1.62 16.65 26.55
CA GLU A 94 1.11 17.99 26.24
C GLU A 94 1.16 18.27 24.73
N VAL A 95 0.05 18.77 24.18
CA VAL A 95 0.02 19.21 22.77
C VAL A 95 0.83 20.51 22.65
N VAL A 96 1.98 20.43 21.97
CA VAL A 96 2.93 21.53 21.79
C VAL A 96 2.75 22.27 20.45
N GLY A 97 2.00 21.68 19.52
CA GLY A 97 1.70 22.32 18.24
C GLY A 97 0.56 21.65 17.49
N SER A 98 -0.07 22.40 16.60
CA SER A 98 -1.11 21.87 15.70
C SER A 98 -1.20 22.67 14.42
N MET A 99 -1.54 21.98 13.32
CA MET A 99 -1.79 22.60 12.03
C MET A 99 -2.87 21.82 11.26
N GLN A 100 -3.62 22.51 10.42
CA GLN A 100 -4.46 21.83 9.43
C GLN A 100 -3.55 21.25 8.37
N LEU A 101 -3.62 19.93 8.14
CA LEU A 101 -2.77 19.26 7.17
C LEU A 101 -3.58 18.74 5.98
N VAL A 102 -4.68 18.04 6.25
CA VAL A 102 -5.59 17.50 5.23
C VAL A 102 -7.02 17.94 5.51
N GLU A 103 -7.95 17.74 4.58
CA GLU A 103 -9.37 17.94 4.86
C GLU A 103 -9.88 16.90 5.88
N PRO A 104 -10.88 17.24 6.72
CA PRO A 104 -11.51 16.27 7.62
C PRO A 104 -12.04 15.05 6.85
N PHE A 105 -11.86 13.86 7.43
CA PHE A 105 -12.19 12.59 6.79
C PHE A 105 -12.81 11.60 7.77
N GLU A 106 -13.51 10.60 7.25
CA GLU A 106 -14.05 9.50 8.06
C GLU A 106 -13.08 8.31 8.02
N ALA A 107 -12.72 7.81 9.20
CA ALA A 107 -11.85 6.65 9.34
C ALA A 107 -12.69 5.40 9.59
N VAL A 108 -13.16 4.78 8.50
CA VAL A 108 -13.93 3.53 8.55
C VAL A 108 -13.06 2.40 8.01
N PHE A 109 -13.26 1.19 8.53
CA PHE A 109 -12.55 0.01 8.04
C PHE A 109 -12.68 -0.13 6.51
N GLY A 110 -11.55 -0.27 5.81
CA GLY A 110 -11.50 -0.36 4.34
C GLY A 110 -11.44 0.99 3.60
N THR A 111 -11.42 2.12 4.32
CA THR A 111 -11.15 3.43 3.70
C THR A 111 -9.66 3.73 3.72
N PRO A 112 -9.08 4.24 2.62
CA PRO A 112 -7.71 4.73 2.61
C PRO A 112 -7.49 5.79 3.71
N THR A 113 -6.52 5.58 4.59
CA THR A 113 -6.15 6.56 5.63
C THR A 113 -4.82 7.22 5.31
N PRO A 114 -4.62 8.48 5.73
CA PRO A 114 -3.33 9.12 5.59
C PRO A 114 -2.20 8.32 6.24
N ALA A 115 -1.05 8.27 5.56
CA ALA A 115 0.18 7.72 6.11
C ALA A 115 1.12 8.85 6.53
N LEU A 116 1.88 8.65 7.60
CA LEU A 116 2.86 9.61 8.10
C LEU A 116 4.26 8.98 8.19
N ILE A 117 5.28 9.70 7.74
CA ILE A 117 6.68 9.31 7.87
C ILE A 117 7.48 10.51 8.35
N VAL A 118 8.43 10.31 9.27
CA VAL A 118 9.38 11.34 9.68
C VAL A 118 10.78 10.98 9.20
N VAL A 119 11.44 11.95 8.56
CA VAL A 119 12.83 11.84 8.11
C VAL A 119 13.58 13.12 8.49
N GLY A 120 14.40 13.05 9.53
CA GLY A 120 15.13 14.21 10.02
C GLY A 120 14.18 15.31 10.55
N GLU A 121 14.26 16.50 9.96
CA GLU A 121 13.43 17.65 10.33
C GLU A 121 12.09 17.71 9.57
N TRP A 122 11.77 16.68 8.79
CA TRP A 122 10.60 16.64 7.92
C TRP A 122 9.62 15.57 8.33
N LEU A 123 8.33 15.90 8.26
CA LEU A 123 7.23 14.94 8.28
C LEU A 123 6.55 14.96 6.92
N TYR A 124 6.37 13.78 6.35
CA TYR A 124 5.64 13.59 5.11
C TYR A 124 4.30 12.94 5.41
N ALA A 125 3.24 13.49 4.84
CA ALA A 125 1.89 12.96 4.93
C ALA A 125 1.31 12.66 3.55
N ALA A 126 0.83 11.45 3.33
CA ALA A 126 0.07 11.10 2.13
C ALA A 126 -1.39 11.36 2.43
N ASP A 127 -2.02 12.20 1.63
CA ASP A 127 -3.45 12.44 1.69
C ASP A 127 -4.14 11.59 0.62
N PRO A 128 -4.83 10.51 1.02
CA PRO A 128 -5.50 9.62 0.09
C PRO A 128 -6.71 10.27 -0.60
N ASN A 129 -7.25 11.36 -0.05
CA ASN A 129 -8.41 12.05 -0.65
C ASN A 129 -7.99 12.93 -1.81
N SER A 130 -6.88 13.65 -1.65
CA SER A 130 -6.40 14.60 -2.66
C SER A 130 -5.37 13.99 -3.62
N GLY A 131 -4.78 12.84 -3.29
CA GLY A 131 -3.69 12.26 -4.06
C GLY A 131 -2.34 12.93 -3.84
N HIS A 132 -2.24 13.82 -2.85
CA HIS A 132 -1.02 14.57 -2.58
C HIS A 132 -0.16 13.93 -1.50
N VAL A 133 1.15 14.13 -1.61
CA VAL A 133 2.12 13.99 -0.51
C VAL A 133 2.51 15.40 -0.04
N LEU A 134 2.39 15.66 1.26
CA LEU A 134 2.66 16.95 1.89
C LEU A 134 3.92 16.84 2.75
N GLY A 135 4.92 17.67 2.50
CA GLY A 135 6.14 17.80 3.29
C GLY A 135 6.04 18.95 4.28
N VAL A 136 5.99 18.62 5.56
CA VAL A 136 5.88 19.53 6.70
C VAL A 136 7.24 19.70 7.37
N HIS A 137 7.72 20.94 7.49
CA HIS A 137 8.91 21.24 8.26
C HIS A 137 8.58 21.25 9.76
N LEU A 138 9.17 20.33 10.53
CA LEU A 138 8.77 20.07 11.93
C LEU A 138 9.06 21.23 12.88
N THR A 139 10.10 22.01 12.65
CA THR A 139 10.42 23.19 13.47
C THR A 139 9.39 24.32 13.38
N HIS A 140 8.78 24.53 12.21
CA HIS A 140 7.86 25.64 11.96
C HIS A 140 6.41 25.20 11.84
N MET A 141 6.15 23.89 11.67
CA MET A 141 4.83 23.31 11.40
C MET A 141 4.14 23.98 10.19
N GLU A 142 4.88 24.08 9.10
CA GLU A 142 4.40 24.62 7.82
C GLU A 142 4.60 23.59 6.72
N ILE A 143 3.64 23.51 5.79
CA ILE A 143 3.80 22.76 4.55
C ILE A 143 4.76 23.56 3.67
N GLU A 144 5.94 23.01 3.42
CA GLU A 144 6.91 23.64 2.51
C GLU A 144 6.97 22.91 1.17
N HIS A 145 6.47 21.68 1.12
CA HIS A 145 6.44 20.86 -0.07
C HIS A 145 5.09 20.18 -0.26
N GLU A 146 4.68 20.06 -1.52
CA GLU A 146 3.43 19.43 -1.93
C GLU A 146 3.66 18.78 -3.29
N TRP A 147 3.31 17.51 -3.41
CA TRP A 147 3.49 16.71 -4.61
C TRP A 147 2.18 16.00 -4.94
N ASP A 148 1.65 16.20 -6.13
CA ASP A 148 0.56 15.37 -6.68
C ASP A 148 1.16 14.10 -7.25
N VAL A 149 0.75 12.94 -6.72
CA VAL A 149 1.23 11.63 -7.15
C VAL A 149 0.11 10.77 -7.75
N GLY A 150 -1.10 11.31 -7.90
CA GLY A 150 -2.25 10.60 -8.45
C GLY A 150 -2.82 9.51 -7.52
N GLY A 151 -4.14 9.29 -7.59
CA GLY A 151 -4.81 8.21 -6.85
C GLY A 151 -4.77 8.36 -5.32
N ALA A 152 -4.81 7.24 -4.59
CA ALA A 152 -4.63 7.19 -3.14
C ALA A 152 -3.17 6.85 -2.81
N PRO A 153 -2.31 7.83 -2.50
CA PRO A 153 -0.88 7.62 -2.28
C PRO A 153 -0.57 6.57 -1.22
N SER A 154 0.26 5.59 -1.59
CA SER A 154 0.80 4.57 -0.67
C SER A 154 2.10 5.04 -0.02
N SER A 155 2.57 4.31 1.01
CA SER A 155 3.89 4.51 1.64
C SER A 155 5.07 4.48 0.65
N LEU A 156 4.88 3.88 -0.52
CA LEU A 156 5.88 3.78 -1.58
C LEU A 156 5.91 4.99 -2.51
N ALA A 157 4.79 5.68 -2.71
CA ALA A 157 4.77 6.96 -3.44
C ALA A 157 5.66 8.00 -2.76
N PHE A 158 5.75 7.96 -1.41
CA PHE A 158 6.70 8.80 -0.66
C PHE A 158 8.16 8.54 -1.01
N VAL A 159 8.55 7.28 -1.22
CA VAL A 159 9.94 6.94 -1.57
C VAL A 159 10.29 7.52 -2.94
N GLY A 160 9.37 7.47 -3.89
CA GLY A 160 9.54 8.12 -5.21
C GLY A 160 9.61 9.65 -5.14
N VAL A 161 8.83 10.27 -4.25
CA VAL A 161 8.89 11.74 -4.01
C VAL A 161 10.25 12.16 -3.43
N LEU A 162 10.78 11.41 -2.45
CA LEU A 162 12.08 11.67 -1.83
C LEU A 162 13.25 11.56 -2.84
N ASP A 163 13.14 10.66 -3.83
CA ASP A 163 14.12 10.50 -4.93
C ASP A 163 14.14 11.70 -5.90
N SER A 164 13.00 12.36 -6.10
CA SER A 164 12.85 13.43 -7.11
C SER A 164 13.43 14.79 -6.73
N GLY A 165 13.94 14.97 -5.51
CA GLY A 165 14.71 16.15 -5.10
C GLY A 165 14.05 17.49 -5.45
N GLY A 166 12.82 17.74 -4.99
CA GLY A 166 12.25 19.10 -4.90
C GLY A 166 12.36 20.01 -6.14
N ALA A 167 12.00 19.54 -7.33
CA ALA A 167 11.85 20.40 -8.52
C ALA A 167 10.41 20.35 -9.10
N PRO A 168 9.84 21.48 -9.56
CA PRO A 168 8.42 21.59 -9.90
C PRO A 168 8.08 20.97 -11.26
N ALA A 169 6.81 20.56 -11.37
CA ALA A 169 6.11 20.04 -12.54
C ALA A 169 6.73 20.38 -13.92
N ALA A 170 7.09 19.35 -14.67
CA ALA A 170 7.33 19.45 -16.10
C ALA A 170 6.04 19.06 -16.84
N GLY A 171 5.30 20.08 -17.28
CA GLY A 171 4.24 19.91 -18.26
C GLY A 171 4.78 19.32 -19.56
N HIS A 172 4.08 18.33 -20.10
CA HIS A 172 4.35 17.82 -21.43
C HIS A 172 4.01 18.89 -22.48
N ALA A 173 5.06 19.40 -23.12
CA ALA A 173 4.97 20.08 -24.39
C ALA A 173 4.86 19.02 -25.49
N ASP A 174 3.67 18.85 -26.06
CA ASP A 174 3.49 18.18 -27.34
C ASP A 174 3.86 19.14 -28.47
N GLU A 175 5.06 18.96 -29.03
CA GLU A 175 5.36 19.38 -30.39
C GLU A 175 5.05 18.22 -31.32
N HIS A 176 3.91 18.27 -32.02
CA HIS A 176 3.72 17.56 -33.26
C HIS A 176 3.20 18.51 -34.35
N ASP A 177 4.14 18.86 -35.22
CA ASP A 177 4.00 19.51 -36.51
C ASP A 177 3.29 18.56 -37.48
N HIS A 178 2.11 18.91 -37.99
CA HIS A 178 1.66 18.50 -39.32
C HIS A 178 0.63 19.50 -39.89
N GLU A 179 1.03 20.07 -41.02
CA GLU A 179 0.26 20.83 -41.98
C GLU A 179 -1.07 20.15 -42.34
N GLU A 180 -2.16 20.91 -42.45
CA GLU A 180 -3.14 20.95 -43.56
C GLU A 180 -3.90 22.31 -43.41
N GLY A 181 -4.12 23.12 -44.45
CA GLY A 181 -4.82 22.77 -45.68
C GLY A 181 -6.29 23.18 -45.51
N GLU A 182 -6.65 24.34 -46.06
CA GLU A 182 -8.01 24.92 -46.04
C GLU A 182 -9.08 23.93 -46.56
N GLU A 183 -10.27 23.90 -45.96
CA GLU A 183 -11.52 24.39 -46.57
C GLU A 183 -12.77 24.03 -45.73
N GLN A 184 -13.81 24.85 -45.95
CA GLN A 184 -15.10 24.93 -45.29
C GLN A 184 -16.03 23.78 -45.73
N ASP A 185 -16.98 23.38 -44.88
CA ASP A 185 -18.41 23.58 -45.20
C ASP A 185 -19.33 23.05 -44.08
N GLU A 186 -20.29 23.90 -43.75
CA GLU A 186 -21.41 23.69 -42.85
C GLU A 186 -22.52 22.93 -43.58
N HIS A 187 -23.10 21.88 -42.97
CA HIS A 187 -24.47 21.47 -43.28
C HIS A 187 -25.16 20.85 -42.06
N GLU A 188 -26.17 21.56 -41.55
CA GLU A 188 -27.28 21.04 -40.74
C GLU A 188 -28.10 20.02 -41.56
N HIS A 189 -28.72 19.02 -40.91
CA HIS A 189 -30.16 18.75 -41.07
C HIS A 189 -30.69 17.70 -40.08
N GLU A 190 -31.96 17.94 -39.75
CA GLU A 190 -32.86 17.36 -38.76
C GLU A 190 -33.25 15.88 -38.95
N GLU A 191 -33.67 15.32 -37.81
CA GLU A 191 -34.61 14.23 -37.50
C GLU A 191 -35.21 13.37 -38.63
N ASP A 192 -35.20 12.05 -38.44
CA ASP A 192 -36.33 11.18 -38.79
C ASP A 192 -36.32 9.88 -37.94
N GLU A 193 -37.48 9.58 -37.35
CA GLU A 193 -37.80 8.35 -36.61
C GLU A 193 -38.13 7.20 -37.58
N HIS A 194 -37.61 5.99 -37.34
CA HIS A 194 -38.22 4.75 -37.83
C HIS A 194 -38.04 3.57 -36.86
N GLU A 195 -39.15 2.88 -36.60
CA GLU A 195 -39.33 1.67 -35.80
C GLU A 195 -39.02 0.37 -36.60
N HIS A 196 -38.41 -0.59 -35.89
CA HIS A 196 -38.44 -2.07 -35.96
C HIS A 196 -38.07 -2.85 -37.25
N GLU A 197 -37.11 -3.80 -37.16
CA GLU A 197 -37.33 -5.27 -37.17
C GLU A 197 -36.01 -6.05 -37.04
N ASP A 198 -36.08 -7.22 -36.40
CA ASP A 198 -34.99 -8.13 -36.02
C ASP A 198 -34.22 -8.76 -37.20
N GLU A 199 -32.89 -8.85 -37.13
CA GLU A 199 -32.11 -9.97 -37.70
C GLU A 199 -30.88 -10.26 -36.81
N GLU A 200 -30.66 -11.56 -36.59
CA GLU A 200 -29.69 -12.22 -35.70
C GLU A 200 -28.25 -12.29 -36.28
N GLU A 201 -27.31 -12.67 -35.41
CA GLU A 201 -25.99 -13.29 -35.66
C GLU A 201 -24.77 -12.37 -36.00
N HIS A 202 -23.90 -12.09 -35.02
CA HIS A 202 -22.66 -12.85 -34.74
C HIS A 202 -21.69 -12.11 -33.78
N GLU A 203 -21.31 -12.83 -32.71
CA GLU A 203 -19.96 -13.02 -32.13
C GLU A 203 -18.93 -11.87 -32.25
N ASP A 204 -18.65 -11.20 -31.12
CA ASP A 204 -17.29 -11.04 -30.57
C ASP A 204 -17.41 -10.60 -29.10
N ASP A 205 -17.48 -11.57 -28.17
CA ASP A 205 -17.34 -11.30 -26.72
C ASP A 205 -15.86 -11.03 -26.41
N GLY A 206 -15.40 -9.85 -26.82
CA GLY A 206 -14.19 -9.25 -26.27
C GLY A 206 -14.51 -8.69 -24.90
N HIS A 207 -14.49 -9.55 -23.87
CA HIS A 207 -14.50 -9.11 -22.47
C HIS A 207 -13.18 -8.39 -22.16
N GLY A 208 -13.09 -7.13 -22.58
CA GLY A 208 -12.15 -6.18 -22.02
C GLY A 208 -12.57 -5.89 -20.60
N HIS A 209 -12.01 -6.62 -19.64
CA HIS A 209 -12.13 -6.28 -18.23
C HIS A 209 -11.50 -4.91 -18.02
N ALA A 210 -12.35 -3.95 -17.66
CA ALA A 210 -11.96 -2.59 -17.39
C ALA A 210 -11.18 -2.57 -16.06
N HIS A 211 -9.87 -2.43 -16.14
CA HIS A 211 -8.99 -2.19 -15.01
C HIS A 211 -9.21 -0.75 -14.51
N HIS A 212 -9.88 -0.60 -13.37
CA HIS A 212 -10.09 0.70 -12.74
C HIS A 212 -9.13 0.85 -11.55
N HIS A 213 -7.86 1.11 -11.84
CA HIS A 213 -6.90 1.50 -10.81
C HIS A 213 -7.10 2.99 -10.47
N GLY A 214 -6.57 3.43 -9.33
CA GLY A 214 -5.87 4.71 -9.34
C GLY A 214 -4.62 4.52 -10.20
N ASP A 215 -4.80 4.56 -11.53
CA ASP A 215 -3.92 4.36 -12.69
C ASP A 215 -2.68 3.41 -12.66
N GLU A 216 -2.07 3.00 -11.53
CA GLU A 216 -0.83 2.18 -11.51
C GLU A 216 -0.74 1.15 -10.35
N ASP A 217 -0.28 -0.08 -10.66
CA ASP A 217 0.00 -1.16 -9.71
C ASP A 217 1.20 -0.81 -8.80
N PRO A 218 1.03 -0.75 -7.45
CA PRO A 218 2.09 -0.34 -6.54
C PRO A 218 3.13 -1.42 -6.24
N HIS A 219 2.94 -2.67 -6.69
CA HIS A 219 3.75 -3.83 -6.29
C HIS A 219 5.08 -3.97 -7.06
N PHE A 220 5.69 -2.84 -7.42
CA PHE A 220 6.88 -2.77 -8.26
C PHE A 220 8.09 -3.50 -7.68
N TRP A 221 8.14 -3.69 -6.34
CA TRP A 221 9.29 -4.33 -5.68
C TRP A 221 9.48 -5.78 -6.13
N PHE A 222 8.48 -6.43 -6.71
CA PHE A 222 8.65 -7.75 -7.30
C PHE A 222 9.48 -7.76 -8.59
N ASP A 223 9.60 -6.62 -9.26
CA ASP A 223 10.57 -6.43 -10.32
C ASP A 223 11.92 -6.03 -9.70
N THR A 224 12.91 -6.91 -9.77
CA THR A 224 14.21 -6.67 -9.12
C THR A 224 15.01 -5.54 -9.76
N GLU A 225 14.71 -5.14 -11.01
CA GLU A 225 15.29 -3.94 -11.61
C GLU A 225 14.70 -2.67 -11.00
N LEU A 226 13.37 -2.62 -10.83
CA LEU A 226 12.70 -1.50 -10.19
C LEU A 226 13.05 -1.39 -8.71
N ALA A 227 13.09 -2.53 -8.00
CA ALA A 227 13.54 -2.57 -6.61
C ALA A 227 14.99 -2.10 -6.46
N SER A 228 15.89 -2.52 -7.36
CA SER A 228 17.29 -2.07 -7.36
C SER A 228 17.39 -0.56 -7.55
N ALA A 229 16.60 0.02 -8.46
CA ALA A 229 16.55 1.46 -8.67
C ALA A 229 16.08 2.20 -7.41
N ALA A 230 15.00 1.73 -6.78
CA ALA A 230 14.50 2.30 -5.53
C ALA A 230 15.54 2.21 -4.38
N ILE A 231 16.29 1.11 -4.29
CA ILE A 231 17.34 0.94 -3.27
C ILE A 231 18.51 1.90 -3.49
N VAL A 232 18.89 2.14 -4.75
CA VAL A 232 19.91 3.16 -5.09
C VAL A 232 19.45 4.54 -4.62
N ALA A 233 18.22 4.93 -4.94
CA ALA A 233 17.62 6.18 -4.50
C ALA A 233 17.63 6.32 -2.96
N ILE A 234 17.22 5.26 -2.24
CA ILE A 234 17.23 5.21 -0.78
C ILE A 234 18.66 5.41 -0.24
N ALA A 235 19.65 4.73 -0.81
CA ALA A 235 21.03 4.83 -0.35
C ALA A 235 21.65 6.21 -0.62
N ASP A 236 21.32 6.83 -1.75
CA ASP A 236 21.73 8.19 -2.10
C ASP A 236 21.13 9.20 -1.11
N GLU A 237 19.84 9.09 -0.80
CA GLU A 237 19.18 9.98 0.13
C GLU A 237 19.67 9.78 1.58
N LEU A 238 19.89 8.53 2.02
CA LEU A 238 20.53 8.26 3.30
C LEU A 238 21.94 8.88 3.39
N SER A 239 22.68 8.88 2.28
CA SER A 239 24.00 9.50 2.19
C SER A 239 23.93 11.03 2.26
N HIS A 240 22.91 11.64 1.67
CA HIS A 240 22.65 13.08 1.80
C HIS A 240 22.26 13.47 3.23
N LEU A 241 21.36 12.71 3.85
CA LEU A 241 20.88 12.95 5.21
C LEU A 241 21.94 12.69 6.28
N SER A 242 22.86 11.76 6.03
CA SER A 242 23.96 11.43 6.95
C SER A 242 25.31 11.33 6.22
N PRO A 243 25.94 12.47 5.86
CA PRO A 243 27.18 12.50 5.09
C PRO A 243 28.36 11.80 5.77
N GLY A 244 28.36 11.73 7.11
CA GLY A 244 29.38 11.01 7.88
C GLY A 244 29.30 9.48 7.75
N ALA A 245 28.18 8.96 7.25
CA ALA A 245 27.94 7.54 6.99
C ALA A 245 27.82 7.20 5.49
N ALA A 246 28.02 8.16 4.58
CA ALA A 246 27.87 7.98 3.14
C ALA A 246 28.69 6.79 2.59
N ASP A 247 29.95 6.67 2.99
CA ASP A 247 30.80 5.53 2.59
C ASP A 247 30.20 4.17 3.03
N VAL A 248 29.55 4.14 4.21
CA VAL A 248 28.91 2.91 4.73
C VAL A 248 27.67 2.55 3.91
N PHE A 249 26.87 3.54 3.49
CA PHE A 249 25.71 3.29 2.64
C PHE A 249 26.13 2.84 1.24
N SER A 250 27.14 3.48 0.65
CA SER A 250 27.69 3.08 -0.64
C SER A 250 28.23 1.64 -0.62
N ASP A 251 29.03 1.28 0.39
CA ASP A 251 29.57 -0.07 0.52
C ASP A 251 28.45 -1.12 0.70
N ARG A 252 27.41 -0.79 1.47
CA ARG A 252 26.26 -1.68 1.69
C ARG A 252 25.36 -1.79 0.46
N LEU A 253 25.18 -0.69 -0.27
CA LEU A 253 24.43 -0.66 -1.52
C LEU A 253 25.04 -1.63 -2.53
N GLU A 254 26.35 -1.56 -2.77
CA GLU A 254 27.03 -2.46 -3.71
C GLU A 254 26.84 -3.93 -3.32
N LEU A 255 27.00 -4.26 -2.04
CA LEU A 255 26.80 -5.61 -1.53
C LEU A 255 25.34 -6.09 -1.69
N TYR A 256 24.37 -5.21 -1.46
CA TYR A 256 22.96 -5.59 -1.52
C TYR A 256 22.46 -5.71 -2.96
N LEU A 257 22.87 -4.84 -3.87
CA LEU A 257 22.58 -4.97 -5.29
C LEU A 257 23.13 -6.27 -5.88
N ALA A 258 24.36 -6.66 -5.50
CA ALA A 258 24.93 -7.94 -5.92
C ALA A 258 24.10 -9.14 -5.39
N ALA A 259 23.56 -9.05 -4.17
CA ALA A 259 22.70 -10.09 -3.61
C ALA A 259 21.34 -10.16 -4.32
N ILE A 260 20.79 -9.03 -4.78
CA ILE A 260 19.56 -8.98 -5.58
C ILE A 260 19.79 -9.59 -6.97
N GLU A 261 20.92 -9.30 -7.61
CA GLU A 261 21.28 -9.92 -8.90
C GLU A 261 21.42 -11.45 -8.78
N GLU A 262 22.06 -11.93 -7.71
CA GLU A 262 22.16 -13.37 -7.44
C GLU A 262 20.77 -14.00 -7.21
N ALA A 263 19.90 -13.32 -6.44
CA ALA A 263 18.53 -13.77 -6.21
C ALA A 263 17.69 -13.79 -7.49
N ASP A 264 17.80 -12.78 -8.36
CA ASP A 264 17.12 -12.74 -9.66
C ASP A 264 17.50 -13.94 -10.52
N ALA A 265 18.79 -14.26 -10.59
CA ALA A 265 19.30 -15.41 -11.32
C ALA A 265 18.79 -16.74 -10.72
N GLU A 266 18.75 -16.85 -9.38
CA GLU A 266 18.19 -18.03 -8.71
C GLU A 266 16.70 -18.20 -9.01
N VAL A 267 15.91 -17.12 -8.94
CA VAL A 267 14.48 -17.14 -9.26
C VAL A 267 14.25 -17.60 -10.70
N ARG A 268 14.99 -17.05 -11.67
CA ARG A 268 14.91 -17.48 -13.07
C ARG A 268 15.21 -18.97 -13.23
N ALA A 269 16.24 -19.46 -12.54
CA ALA A 269 16.62 -20.88 -12.60
C ALA A 269 15.55 -21.80 -11.97
N LEU A 270 14.93 -21.39 -10.86
CA LEU A 270 13.85 -22.15 -10.22
C LEU A 270 12.61 -22.27 -11.11
N LEU A 271 12.33 -21.23 -11.90
CA LEU A 271 11.14 -21.15 -12.73
C LEU A 271 11.37 -21.62 -14.19
N GLU A 272 12.60 -22.01 -14.56
CA GLU A 272 12.94 -22.38 -15.95
C GLU A 272 12.22 -23.66 -16.41
N ASP A 273 12.07 -24.64 -15.51
CA ASP A 273 11.50 -25.95 -15.81
C ASP A 273 9.95 -25.98 -15.77
N ILE A 274 9.30 -24.86 -15.43
CA ILE A 274 7.84 -24.77 -15.40
C ILE A 274 7.30 -24.64 -16.82
N SER A 275 6.41 -25.57 -17.19
CA SER A 275 5.75 -25.57 -18.50
C SER A 275 4.80 -24.39 -18.65
N ASP A 276 4.63 -23.88 -19.87
CA ASP A 276 3.81 -22.67 -20.12
C ASP A 276 2.39 -22.77 -19.55
N SER A 277 1.76 -23.95 -19.62
CA SER A 277 0.43 -24.20 -19.05
C SER A 277 0.37 -24.16 -17.52
N GLN A 278 1.52 -24.23 -16.83
CA GLN A 278 1.63 -24.17 -15.37
C GLN A 278 2.13 -22.79 -14.87
N ARG A 279 2.30 -21.82 -15.79
CA ARG A 279 2.76 -20.47 -15.47
C ARG A 279 1.62 -19.53 -15.07
N LEU A 280 0.45 -20.07 -14.74
CA LEU A 280 -0.74 -19.34 -14.31
C LEU A 280 -0.80 -19.28 -12.78
N LEU A 281 -0.83 -18.07 -12.24
CA LEU A 281 -0.96 -17.79 -10.81
C LEU A 281 -2.39 -17.37 -10.48
N VAL A 282 -2.93 -17.96 -9.42
CA VAL A 282 -4.14 -17.45 -8.76
C VAL A 282 -3.78 -17.05 -7.33
N THR A 283 -4.01 -15.79 -6.97
CA THR A 283 -3.55 -15.21 -5.70
C THR A 283 -4.69 -14.66 -4.86
N PHE A 284 -4.42 -14.26 -3.61
CA PHE A 284 -5.43 -13.62 -2.78
C PHE A 284 -5.75 -12.21 -3.30
N HIS A 285 -4.74 -11.34 -3.40
CA HIS A 285 -4.91 -10.03 -4.02
C HIS A 285 -4.04 -9.78 -5.25
N ASP A 286 -4.34 -8.69 -5.97
CA ASP A 286 -3.65 -8.28 -7.19
C ASP A 286 -2.28 -7.65 -6.88
N ALA A 287 -1.32 -8.50 -6.52
CA ALA A 287 -0.01 -8.07 -6.02
C ALA A 287 1.18 -8.52 -6.88
N PHE A 288 0.96 -9.46 -7.79
CA PHE A 288 2.05 -10.25 -8.38
C PHE A 288 2.28 -9.96 -9.86
N GLY A 289 1.65 -8.92 -10.41
CA GLY A 289 1.79 -8.54 -11.82
C GLY A 289 3.26 -8.28 -12.23
N TYR A 290 4.03 -7.55 -11.42
CA TYR A 290 5.46 -7.33 -11.67
C TYR A 290 6.29 -8.62 -11.58
N PHE A 291 6.03 -9.46 -10.58
CA PHE A 291 6.71 -10.75 -10.45
C PHE A 291 6.46 -11.61 -11.69
N ALA A 292 5.19 -11.69 -12.10
CA ALA A 292 4.75 -12.47 -13.24
C ALA A 292 5.42 -11.99 -14.53
N ARG A 293 5.37 -10.69 -14.83
CA ARG A 293 6.04 -10.12 -16.02
C ARG A 293 7.54 -10.41 -16.04
N ARG A 294 8.23 -10.22 -14.91
CA ARG A 294 9.70 -10.36 -14.84
C ARG A 294 10.19 -11.78 -15.09
N TYR A 295 9.42 -12.77 -14.63
CA TYR A 295 9.80 -14.19 -14.69
C TYR A 295 8.99 -15.01 -15.71
N GLY A 296 8.18 -14.33 -16.52
CA GLY A 296 7.37 -14.93 -17.58
C GLY A 296 6.28 -15.83 -17.02
N LEU A 297 5.59 -15.41 -15.97
CA LEU A 297 4.34 -16.00 -15.48
C LEU A 297 3.18 -15.08 -15.88
N GLU A 298 1.96 -15.55 -15.65
CA GLU A 298 0.72 -14.81 -15.86
C GLU A 298 -0.14 -14.93 -14.59
N VAL A 299 -0.71 -13.81 -14.15
CA VAL A 299 -1.71 -13.81 -13.08
C VAL A 299 -3.06 -14.06 -13.74
N ALA A 300 -3.58 -15.27 -13.58
CA ALA A 300 -4.87 -15.66 -14.16
C ALA A 300 -6.04 -14.99 -13.42
N GLY A 301 -5.90 -14.79 -12.11
CA GLY A 301 -6.91 -14.11 -11.32
C GLY A 301 -6.52 -13.93 -9.85
N PHE A 302 -7.32 -13.14 -9.16
CA PHE A 302 -7.19 -12.84 -7.74
C PHE A 302 -8.58 -12.70 -7.10
N VAL A 303 -8.67 -12.79 -5.77
CA VAL A 303 -9.93 -12.71 -5.04
C VAL A 303 -10.38 -11.26 -4.82
N VAL A 304 -9.43 -10.37 -4.53
CA VAL A 304 -9.66 -8.95 -4.25
C VAL A 304 -8.58 -8.10 -4.92
N GLU A 305 -8.88 -6.88 -5.35
CA GLU A 305 -7.83 -6.01 -5.92
C GLU A 305 -6.85 -5.54 -4.84
N GLY A 306 -7.38 -5.20 -3.66
CA GLY A 306 -6.61 -4.83 -2.48
C GLY A 306 -7.09 -5.61 -1.25
N PRO A 307 -6.21 -5.91 -0.27
CA PRO A 307 -6.55 -6.75 0.87
C PRO A 307 -7.59 -6.15 1.82
N GLU A 308 -7.80 -4.84 1.74
CA GLU A 308 -8.81 -4.08 2.49
C GLU A 308 -10.19 -4.06 1.83
N GLN A 309 -10.28 -4.52 0.58
CA GLN A 309 -11.55 -4.59 -0.15
C GLN A 309 -12.34 -5.84 0.26
N GLY A 310 -13.68 -5.72 0.20
CA GLY A 310 -14.57 -6.85 0.43
C GLY A 310 -14.55 -7.83 -0.74
N VAL A 311 -14.69 -9.13 -0.45
CA VAL A 311 -14.81 -10.18 -1.47
C VAL A 311 -16.20 -10.12 -2.11
N SER A 312 -16.27 -9.91 -3.42
CA SER A 312 -17.51 -10.04 -4.19
C SER A 312 -17.83 -11.51 -4.43
N ALA A 313 -19.08 -11.92 -4.18
CA ALA A 313 -19.52 -13.30 -4.42
C ALA A 313 -19.51 -13.66 -5.92
N ASP A 314 -19.79 -12.69 -6.79
CA ASP A 314 -19.79 -12.89 -8.24
C ASP A 314 -18.34 -13.07 -8.74
N ALA A 315 -17.42 -12.21 -8.28
CA ALA A 315 -16.00 -12.33 -8.63
C ALA A 315 -15.39 -13.66 -8.16
N LEU A 316 -15.83 -14.16 -7.00
CA LEU A 316 -15.42 -15.46 -6.49
C LEU A 316 -15.93 -16.61 -7.37
N ALA A 317 -17.17 -16.53 -7.85
CA ALA A 317 -17.75 -17.52 -8.75
C ALA A 317 -17.02 -17.53 -10.10
N ASP A 318 -16.79 -16.35 -10.67
CA ASP A 318 -16.02 -16.18 -11.92
C ASP A 318 -14.61 -16.76 -11.79
N LEU A 319 -13.95 -16.52 -10.65
CA LEU A 319 -12.63 -17.08 -10.38
C LEU A 319 -12.65 -18.61 -10.29
N ILE A 320 -13.67 -19.21 -9.65
CA ILE A 320 -13.81 -20.66 -9.58
C ILE A 320 -14.02 -21.25 -10.98
N GLU A 321 -14.91 -20.65 -11.79
CA GLU A 321 -15.16 -21.09 -13.16
C GLU A 321 -13.90 -20.99 -14.05
N LEU A 322 -13.14 -19.91 -13.90
CA LEU A 322 -11.85 -19.74 -14.56
C LEU A 322 -10.88 -20.87 -14.20
N ILE A 323 -10.77 -21.20 -12.91
CA ILE A 323 -9.87 -22.25 -12.44
C ILE A 323 -10.28 -23.62 -12.97
N GLU A 324 -11.58 -23.91 -12.98
CA GLU A 324 -12.11 -25.16 -13.53
C GLU A 324 -11.88 -25.28 -15.05
N HIS A 325 -11.97 -24.17 -15.77
CA HIS A 325 -11.76 -24.12 -17.23
C HIS A 325 -10.29 -24.35 -17.61
N GLU A 326 -9.37 -23.64 -16.96
CA GLU A 326 -7.94 -23.72 -17.27
C GLU A 326 -7.30 -25.01 -16.74
N GLY A 327 -7.72 -25.46 -15.55
CA GLY A 327 -7.31 -26.73 -14.94
C GLY A 327 -5.85 -26.78 -14.46
N GLY A 328 -5.59 -27.59 -13.44
CA GLY A 328 -4.21 -27.87 -12.97
C GLY A 328 -3.50 -26.71 -12.27
N GLN A 329 -4.24 -25.67 -11.85
CA GLN A 329 -3.71 -24.49 -11.19
C GLN A 329 -3.57 -24.71 -9.68
N THR A 330 -2.67 -23.94 -9.08
CA THR A 330 -2.56 -23.80 -7.63
C THR A 330 -2.99 -22.41 -7.22
N VAL A 331 -3.81 -22.35 -6.19
CA VAL A 331 -4.20 -21.09 -5.57
C VAL A 331 -3.25 -20.78 -4.42
N PHE A 332 -2.65 -19.60 -4.46
CA PHE A 332 -1.65 -19.16 -3.51
C PHE A 332 -2.25 -18.21 -2.49
N HIS A 333 -2.15 -18.58 -1.21
CA HIS A 333 -2.55 -17.71 -0.11
C HIS A 333 -1.36 -16.93 0.44
N GLU A 334 -1.66 -15.73 0.90
CA GLU A 334 -0.69 -14.86 1.54
C GLU A 334 -0.81 -14.96 3.06
N PRO A 335 0.29 -15.26 3.79
CA PRO A 335 0.21 -15.58 5.22
C PRO A 335 -0.41 -14.51 6.12
N GLN A 336 -0.36 -13.24 5.73
CA GLN A 336 -0.95 -12.16 6.53
C GLN A 336 -2.47 -12.03 6.37
N PHE A 337 -3.09 -12.71 5.40
CA PHE A 337 -4.52 -12.62 5.14
C PHE A 337 -5.25 -13.91 5.52
N ASP A 338 -6.55 -13.79 5.78
CA ASP A 338 -7.37 -14.93 6.12
C ASP A 338 -7.50 -15.87 4.91
N SER A 339 -7.05 -17.11 5.09
CA SER A 339 -7.03 -18.11 4.01
C SER A 339 -8.37 -18.80 3.78
N SER A 340 -9.42 -18.51 4.55
CA SER A 340 -10.68 -19.26 4.46
C SER A 340 -11.31 -19.16 3.08
N ILE A 341 -11.28 -17.98 2.46
CA ILE A 341 -11.84 -17.76 1.14
C ILE A 341 -11.09 -18.55 0.07
N LEU A 342 -9.76 -18.56 0.13
CA LEU A 342 -8.95 -19.31 -0.81
C LEU A 342 -9.05 -20.82 -0.61
N ASN A 343 -9.26 -21.26 0.63
CA ASN A 343 -9.55 -22.66 0.90
C ASN A 343 -10.87 -23.09 0.25
N THR A 344 -11.89 -22.24 0.28
CA THR A 344 -13.16 -22.48 -0.44
C THR A 344 -12.95 -22.52 -1.94
N VAL A 345 -12.23 -21.56 -2.53
CA VAL A 345 -11.91 -21.57 -3.97
C VAL A 345 -11.23 -22.87 -4.36
N ALA A 346 -10.21 -23.30 -3.62
CA ALA A 346 -9.47 -24.53 -3.91
C ALA A 346 -10.32 -25.80 -3.69
N ASP A 347 -11.25 -25.81 -2.74
CA ASP A 347 -12.15 -26.95 -2.50
C ASP A 347 -13.21 -27.09 -3.61
N GLU A 348 -13.78 -25.99 -4.06
CA GLU A 348 -14.83 -25.98 -5.09
C GLU A 348 -14.25 -26.22 -6.49
N SER A 349 -13.11 -25.59 -6.82
CA SER A 349 -12.46 -25.74 -8.13
C SER A 349 -11.58 -27.00 -8.28
N GLY A 350 -11.18 -27.61 -7.16
CA GLY A 350 -10.24 -28.73 -7.13
C GLY A 350 -8.77 -28.32 -7.32
N ALA A 351 -8.43 -27.03 -7.21
CA ALA A 351 -7.07 -26.54 -7.34
C ALA A 351 -6.12 -26.95 -6.20
N GLY A 352 -4.82 -26.92 -6.50
CA GLY A 352 -3.76 -27.02 -5.51
C GLY A 352 -3.76 -25.83 -4.55
N ARG A 353 -3.00 -25.95 -3.45
CA ARG A 353 -2.83 -24.87 -2.47
C ARG A 353 -1.36 -24.58 -2.26
N GLY A 354 -0.99 -23.32 -2.44
CA GLY A 354 0.36 -22.80 -2.24
C GLY A 354 0.39 -21.67 -1.24
N ILE A 355 1.60 -21.29 -0.84
CA ILE A 355 1.88 -20.08 -0.07
C ILE A 355 2.66 -19.14 -0.96
N ILE A 356 2.30 -17.87 -0.96
CA ILE A 356 3.07 -16.81 -1.61
C ILE A 356 3.17 -15.62 -0.66
N TRP A 357 4.25 -14.86 -0.75
CA TRP A 357 4.54 -13.74 0.13
C TRP A 357 4.54 -12.45 -0.67
N SER A 358 3.59 -11.54 -0.38
CA SER A 358 3.61 -10.16 -0.90
C SER A 358 4.58 -9.26 -0.13
N GLN A 359 4.92 -9.64 1.12
CA GLN A 359 5.80 -8.91 2.03
C GLN A 359 6.59 -9.87 2.94
N PRO A 360 7.69 -9.41 3.57
CA PRO A 360 8.43 -10.21 4.53
C PRO A 360 7.57 -10.65 5.73
N THR A 361 7.78 -11.89 6.18
CA THR A 361 7.11 -12.50 7.33
C THR A 361 8.12 -13.25 8.21
N ASP A 362 7.69 -13.82 9.34
CA ASP A 362 8.60 -14.61 10.20
C ASP A 362 9.25 -15.79 9.45
N ASP A 363 8.52 -16.41 8.51
CA ASP A 363 8.99 -17.54 7.71
C ASP A 363 9.88 -17.10 6.52
N ASN A 364 9.70 -15.87 6.03
CA ASN A 364 10.54 -15.25 5.00
C ASN A 364 10.85 -13.79 5.38
N PRO A 365 11.84 -13.56 6.27
CA PRO A 365 12.00 -12.27 6.94
C PRO A 365 12.72 -11.21 6.11
N THR A 366 12.99 -11.47 4.83
CA THR A 366 13.75 -10.56 3.97
C THR A 366 13.13 -10.44 2.59
N TYR A 367 13.36 -9.30 1.94
CA TYR A 367 12.98 -9.07 0.56
C TYR A 367 13.50 -10.15 -0.40
N ILE A 368 14.79 -10.48 -0.33
CA ILE A 368 15.38 -11.58 -1.13
C ILE A 368 14.72 -12.92 -0.80
N GLY A 369 14.43 -13.14 0.49
CA GLY A 369 13.73 -14.34 0.97
C GLY A 369 12.36 -14.52 0.32
N ILE A 370 11.55 -13.46 0.25
CA ILE A 370 10.22 -13.57 -0.39
C ILE A 370 10.33 -13.83 -1.90
N LEU A 371 11.30 -13.26 -2.61
CA LEU A 371 11.50 -13.53 -4.05
C LEU A 371 11.81 -15.01 -4.31
N ILE A 372 12.81 -15.54 -3.62
CA ILE A 372 13.25 -16.93 -3.76
C ILE A 372 12.18 -17.88 -3.21
N GLY A 373 11.54 -17.51 -2.09
CA GLY A 373 10.46 -18.26 -1.47
C GLY A 373 9.28 -18.43 -2.40
N ASN A 374 8.82 -17.34 -3.04
CA ASN A 374 7.76 -17.37 -4.04
C ASN A 374 8.14 -18.28 -5.21
N ALA A 375 9.35 -18.13 -5.75
CA ALA A 375 9.82 -18.95 -6.86
C ALA A 375 9.82 -20.46 -6.54
N ARG A 376 10.28 -20.84 -5.34
CA ARG A 376 10.24 -22.23 -4.87
C ARG A 376 8.82 -22.74 -4.70
N ALA A 377 7.95 -21.95 -4.06
CA ALA A 377 6.57 -22.33 -3.82
C ALA A 377 5.79 -22.54 -5.13
N ILE A 378 6.10 -21.75 -6.16
CA ILE A 378 5.54 -21.88 -7.51
C ILE A 378 6.10 -23.11 -8.21
N ALA A 379 7.42 -23.35 -8.14
CA ALA A 379 8.07 -24.50 -8.79
C ALA A 379 7.72 -25.87 -8.18
N GLU A 380 7.19 -25.90 -6.95
CA GLU A 380 6.78 -27.13 -6.26
C GLU A 380 5.38 -27.63 -6.65
N GLN A 381 4.61 -26.85 -7.42
CA GLN A 381 3.27 -27.20 -7.90
C GLN A 381 3.33 -27.88 -9.28
#